data_AF-A0A336JQT9-F1
#
_entry.id   AF-A0A336JQT9-F1
#
_cell.length_a   1.000
_cell.length_b   1.000
_cell.length_c   1.000
_cell.angle_alpha   90.00
_cell.angle_beta   90.00
_cell.angle_gamma   90.00
#
_symmetry.space_group_name_H-M   'P 1'
#
loop_
_entity.id
_entity.type
_entity.pdbx_description
1 polymer ?
#
loop_
_entity_poly.entity_id
_entity_poly.type
_entity_poly.pdbx_seq_one_letter_code
_entity_poly.pdbx_strand_id
1 'polypeptide(L)'
;MQLVEYAKSRSREKLPPKIYAALVRSMAQNFWAMLSGAVCSAAAALMTALKTGDVWIWPCAAAIIIIGTLRAFQMRAFERRHPTLTAEEASEWEPEYLVGAVAYACALGIWSVVVLLGTDDPVAHMLCTTVTIGYAAGGAARNYGRPWIVQLHLLFSCGPMSVALLIHGNPY
;
A
#
# COMPACT_ATOMS: atom_id res chain seq x y z
N MET A 1 -3.78 -4.19 35.85
CA MET A 1 -3.48 -5.44 35.11
C MET A 1 -4.67 -6.00 34.31
N GLN A 2 -5.93 -5.71 34.65
CA GLN A 2 -7.11 -6.20 33.88
C GLN A 2 -7.26 -5.62 32.46
N LEU A 3 -6.73 -4.43 32.18
CA LEU A 3 -6.81 -3.83 30.84
C LEU A 3 -5.92 -4.54 29.81
N VAL A 4 -4.82 -5.15 30.27
CA VAL A 4 -3.93 -5.94 29.41
C VAL A 4 -4.56 -7.30 29.12
N GLU A 5 -5.28 -7.90 30.07
CA GLU A 5 -6.05 -9.14 29.85
C GLU A 5 -7.27 -8.93 28.94
N TYR A 6 -7.94 -7.77 29.04
CA TYR A 6 -9.03 -7.42 28.12
C TYR A 6 -8.53 -7.28 26.67
N ALA A 7 -7.37 -6.64 26.46
CA ALA A 7 -6.71 -6.55 25.17
C ALA A 7 -6.18 -7.92 24.66
N LYS A 8 -5.77 -8.81 25.58
CA LYS A 8 -5.26 -10.15 25.28
C LYS A 8 -6.37 -11.17 24.98
N SER A 9 -7.59 -10.95 25.49
CA SER A 9 -8.76 -11.80 25.18
C SER A 9 -9.38 -11.46 23.81
N ARG A 10 -9.46 -10.17 23.45
CA ARG A 10 -9.99 -9.72 22.15
C ARG A 10 -9.08 -10.05 20.97
N SER A 11 -7.77 -10.21 21.20
CA SER A 11 -6.81 -10.57 20.15
C SER A 11 -6.86 -12.05 19.75
N ARG A 12 -7.66 -12.88 20.44
CA ARG A 12 -7.73 -14.33 20.18
C ARG A 12 -9.15 -14.87 19.97
N GLU A 13 -10.17 -14.01 20.01
CA GLU A 13 -11.48 -14.38 19.50
C GLU A 13 -11.38 -14.40 17.96
N LYS A 14 -11.13 -15.59 17.40
CA LYS A 14 -11.20 -15.81 15.96
C LYS A 14 -12.54 -15.24 15.50
N LEU A 15 -12.49 -14.16 14.71
CA LEU A 15 -13.68 -13.53 14.14
C LEU A 15 -14.62 -14.62 13.62
N PRO A 16 -15.94 -14.53 13.87
CA PRO A 16 -16.89 -15.48 13.32
C PRO A 16 -16.58 -15.69 11.83
N PRO A 17 -16.46 -16.94 11.34
CA PRO A 17 -15.92 -17.24 10.00
C PRO A 17 -16.58 -16.43 8.88
N LYS A 18 -17.89 -16.16 8.99
CA LYS A 18 -18.65 -15.32 8.06
C LYS A 18 -18.21 -13.85 8.06
N ILE A 19 -17.92 -13.28 9.22
CA ILE A 19 -17.43 -11.90 9.36
C ILE A 19 -16.01 -11.78 8.80
N TYR A 20 -15.16 -12.78 9.08
CA TYR A 20 -13.81 -12.83 8.52
C TYR A 20 -13.84 -12.86 6.98
N ALA A 21 -14.62 -13.76 6.38
CA ALA A 21 -14.78 -13.83 4.93
C ALA A 21 -15.33 -12.54 4.32
N ALA A 22 -16.30 -11.90 4.99
CA ALA A 22 -16.86 -10.62 4.55
C ALA A 22 -15.83 -9.47 4.58
N LEU A 23 -14.99 -9.40 5.62
CA LEU A 23 -13.93 -8.40 5.72
C LEU A 23 -12.86 -8.59 4.63
N VAL A 24 -12.40 -9.82 4.43
CA VAL A 24 -11.42 -10.14 3.37
C VAL A 24 -11.98 -9.83 1.98
N ARG A 25 -13.25 -10.18 1.74
CA ARG A 25 -13.94 -9.82 0.50
C ARG A 25 -14.02 -8.31 0.30
N SER A 26 -14.34 -7.55 1.35
CA SER A 26 -14.47 -6.08 1.27
C SER A 26 -13.17 -5.42 0.80
N MET A 27 -12.02 -5.94 1.18
CA MET A 27 -10.71 -5.43 0.75
C MET A 27 -10.48 -5.56 -0.77
N ALA A 28 -11.04 -6.62 -1.36
CA ALA A 28 -10.93 -6.92 -2.78
C ALA A 28 -11.99 -6.23 -3.66
N GLN A 29 -13.03 -5.66 -3.06
CA GLN A 29 -14.10 -4.96 -3.77
C GLN A 29 -13.62 -3.64 -4.36
N ASN A 30 -14.28 -3.13 -5.40
CA ASN A 30 -13.98 -1.83 -6.00
C ASN A 30 -12.60 -1.77 -6.68
N PHE A 31 -12.45 -2.57 -7.74
CA PHE A 31 -11.32 -2.53 -8.67
C PHE A 31 -10.96 -1.10 -9.13
N TRP A 32 -11.97 -0.30 -9.49
CA TRP A 32 -11.77 1.06 -10.02
C TRP A 32 -11.06 2.00 -9.05
N ALA A 33 -11.39 1.91 -7.75
CA ALA A 33 -10.76 2.76 -6.74
C ALA A 33 -9.29 2.40 -6.50
N MET A 34 -8.91 1.13 -6.69
CA MET A 34 -7.50 0.76 -6.63
C MET A 34 -6.76 1.15 -7.91
N LEU A 35 -7.38 0.93 -9.07
CA LEU A 35 -6.77 1.28 -10.35
C LEU A 35 -6.51 2.79 -10.44
N SER A 36 -7.44 3.63 -10.00
CA SER A 36 -7.24 5.08 -9.98
C SER A 36 -6.05 5.47 -9.10
N GLY A 37 -5.94 4.90 -7.89
CA GLY A 37 -4.79 5.14 -7.02
C GLY A 37 -3.46 4.69 -7.63
N ALA A 38 -3.45 3.55 -8.33
CA ALA A 38 -2.27 3.06 -9.03
C ALA A 38 -1.88 3.94 -10.22
N VAL A 39 -2.85 4.41 -11.00
CA VAL A 39 -2.64 5.32 -12.13
C VAL A 39 -2.13 6.68 -11.65
N CYS A 40 -2.70 7.24 -10.58
CA CYS A 40 -2.21 8.47 -9.98
C CYS A 40 -0.75 8.34 -9.51
N SER A 41 -0.41 7.22 -8.86
CA SER A 41 0.95 6.98 -8.39
C SER A 41 1.94 6.78 -9.54
N ALA A 42 1.54 6.06 -10.58
CA ALA A 42 2.32 5.90 -11.80
C ALA A 42 2.56 7.24 -12.50
N ALA A 43 1.52 8.07 -12.64
CA ALA A 43 1.63 9.39 -13.25
C ALA A 43 2.60 10.27 -12.45
N ALA A 44 2.53 10.26 -11.12
CA ALA A 44 3.46 11.01 -10.28
C ALA A 44 4.91 10.50 -10.38
N ALA A 45 5.12 9.17 -10.40
CA ALA A 45 6.45 8.59 -10.57
C ALA A 45 7.05 8.95 -11.95
N LEU A 46 6.25 8.96 -13.01
CA LEU A 46 6.68 9.38 -14.34
C LEU A 46 6.97 10.89 -14.40
N MET A 47 6.10 11.72 -13.82
CA MET A 47 6.32 13.17 -13.76
C MET A 47 7.59 13.51 -13.00
N THR A 48 7.87 12.84 -11.89
CA THR A 48 9.12 13.03 -11.12
C THR A 48 10.35 12.59 -11.90
N ALA A 49 10.30 11.45 -12.60
CA ALA A 49 11.41 11.01 -13.48
C ALA A 49 11.69 12.00 -14.61
N LEU A 50 10.64 12.48 -15.28
CA LEU A 50 10.75 13.43 -16.40
C LEU A 50 11.25 14.80 -15.95
N LYS A 51 10.81 15.26 -14.76
CA LYS A 51 11.15 16.58 -14.23
C LYS A 51 12.58 16.67 -13.72
N THR A 52 13.03 15.64 -13.00
CA THR A 52 14.35 15.63 -12.35
C THR A 52 15.46 15.14 -13.28
N GLY A 53 15.13 14.32 -14.27
CA GLY A 53 16.11 13.69 -15.16
C GLY A 53 16.94 12.59 -14.48
N ASP A 54 16.61 12.21 -13.25
CA ASP A 54 17.35 11.18 -12.52
C ASP A 54 17.04 9.77 -13.05
N VAL A 55 18.09 9.07 -13.47
CA VAL A 55 18.03 7.70 -14.01
C VAL A 55 17.51 6.69 -12.99
N TRP A 56 17.67 6.95 -11.68
CA TRP A 56 17.27 6.03 -10.62
C TRP A 56 15.76 6.01 -10.37
N ILE A 57 15.03 7.05 -10.81
CA ILE A 57 13.57 7.11 -10.66
C ILE A 57 12.87 6.22 -11.69
N TRP A 58 13.46 6.01 -12.87
CA TRP A 58 12.88 5.18 -13.94
C TRP A 58 12.59 3.73 -13.51
N PRO A 59 13.53 2.99 -12.88
CA PRO A 59 13.24 1.68 -12.31
C PRO A 59 12.09 1.71 -11.30
N CYS A 60 12.01 2.75 -10.47
CA CYS A 60 10.96 2.89 -9.47
C CYS A 60 9.59 3.11 -10.12
N ALA A 61 9.50 3.98 -11.12
CA ALA A 61 8.28 4.21 -11.89
C ALA A 61 7.81 2.93 -12.59
N ALA A 62 8.74 2.19 -13.22
CA ALA A 62 8.44 0.90 -13.83
C ALA A 62 7.92 -0.12 -12.79
N ALA A 63 8.54 -0.21 -11.62
CA ALA A 63 8.10 -1.08 -10.54
C ALA A 63 6.69 -0.73 -10.04
N ILE A 64 6.39 0.56 -9.83
CA ILE A 64 5.06 1.03 -9.43
C ILE A 64 4.01 0.66 -10.48
N ILE A 65 4.30 0.86 -11.77
CA ILE A 65 3.38 0.52 -12.87
C ILE A 65 3.13 -0.99 -12.91
N ILE A 66 4.20 -1.79 -12.91
CA ILE A 66 4.11 -3.25 -13.03
C ILE A 66 3.38 -3.84 -11.83
N ILE A 67 3.82 -3.52 -10.61
CA ILE A 67 3.22 -4.08 -9.39
C ILE A 67 1.78 -3.58 -9.23
N GLY A 68 1.51 -2.30 -9.52
CA GLY A 68 0.15 -1.74 -9.47
C GLY A 68 -0.79 -2.42 -10.45
N THR A 69 -0.33 -2.71 -11.66
CA THR A 69 -1.09 -3.41 -12.70
C THR A 69 -1.35 -4.87 -12.31
N LEU A 70 -0.32 -5.59 -11.85
CA LEU A 70 -0.45 -6.96 -11.36
C LEU A 70 -1.45 -7.05 -10.20
N ARG A 71 -1.39 -6.10 -9.25
CA ARG A 71 -2.33 -6.01 -8.14
C ARG A 71 -3.76 -5.74 -8.63
N ALA A 72 -3.93 -4.84 -9.61
CA ALA A 72 -5.21 -4.58 -10.27
C ALA A 72 -5.81 -5.84 -10.90
N PHE A 73 -5.01 -6.59 -11.64
CA PHE A 73 -5.45 -7.85 -12.23
C PHE A 73 -5.76 -8.92 -11.17
N GLN A 74 -4.95 -9.03 -10.11
CA GLN A 74 -5.19 -9.96 -9.01
C GLN A 74 -6.54 -9.69 -8.34
N MET A 75 -6.84 -8.43 -8.01
CA MET A 75 -8.13 -8.06 -7.43
C MET A 75 -9.30 -8.29 -8.39
N ARG A 76 -9.14 -7.94 -9.68
CA ARG A 76 -10.19 -8.19 -10.68
C ARG A 76 -10.45 -9.68 -10.89
N ALA A 77 -9.41 -10.49 -10.90
CA ALA A 77 -9.54 -11.95 -11.03
C ALA A 77 -10.26 -12.53 -9.81
N PHE A 78 -9.92 -12.05 -8.61
CA PHE A 78 -10.59 -12.46 -7.36
C PHE A 78 -12.06 -12.05 -7.33
N GLU A 79 -12.37 -10.79 -7.65
CA GLU A 79 -13.75 -10.27 -7.70
C GLU A 79 -14.64 -11.06 -8.67
N ARG A 80 -14.08 -11.54 -9.80
CA ARG A 80 -14.81 -12.36 -10.77
C ARG A 80 -14.98 -13.82 -10.37
N ARG A 81 -13.99 -14.41 -9.67
CA ARG A 81 -13.98 -15.85 -9.35
C ARG A 81 -14.77 -16.18 -8.08
N HIS A 82 -14.84 -15.26 -7.11
CA HIS A 82 -15.41 -15.56 -5.80
C HIS A 82 -16.56 -14.59 -5.42
N PRO A 83 -17.75 -14.72 -6.05
CA PRO A 83 -18.93 -13.93 -5.70
C PRO A 83 -19.50 -14.27 -4.31
N THR A 84 -19.14 -15.42 -3.74
CA THR A 84 -19.38 -15.80 -2.34
C THR A 84 -18.12 -16.44 -1.81
N LEU A 85 -17.52 -15.85 -0.76
CA LEU A 85 -16.32 -16.41 -0.13
C LEU A 85 -16.70 -17.21 1.12
N THR A 86 -16.18 -18.41 1.21
CA THR A 86 -16.08 -19.16 2.47
C THR A 86 -14.89 -18.65 3.30
N ALA A 87 -14.87 -18.99 4.59
CA ALA A 87 -13.80 -18.55 5.48
C ALA A 87 -12.46 -19.24 5.19
N GLU A 88 -12.50 -20.47 4.66
CA GLU A 88 -11.31 -21.23 4.26
C GLU A 88 -10.65 -20.57 3.03
N GLU A 89 -11.42 -20.31 1.97
CA GLU A 89 -10.92 -19.58 0.78
C GLU A 89 -10.38 -18.19 1.13
N ALA A 90 -11.02 -17.49 2.09
CA ALA A 90 -10.55 -16.18 2.54
C ALA A 90 -9.17 -16.26 3.20
N SER A 91 -8.89 -17.35 3.93
CA SER A 91 -7.61 -17.56 4.61
C SER A 91 -6.46 -17.91 3.68
N GLU A 92 -6.76 -18.56 2.55
CA GLU A 92 -5.78 -18.88 1.52
C GLU A 92 -5.44 -17.66 0.67
N TRP A 93 -6.42 -16.79 0.41
CA TRP A 93 -6.22 -15.61 -0.43
C TRP A 93 -5.59 -14.42 0.29
N GLU A 94 -5.85 -14.25 1.59
CA GLU A 94 -5.28 -13.16 2.39
C GLU A 94 -3.74 -13.00 2.25
N PRO A 95 -2.90 -14.06 2.35
CA PRO A 95 -1.47 -13.92 2.18
C PRO A 95 -1.07 -13.47 0.78
N GLU A 96 -1.75 -13.94 -0.27
CA GLU A 96 -1.48 -13.49 -1.65
C GLU A 96 -1.80 -12.00 -1.83
N TYR A 97 -2.89 -11.53 -1.23
CA TYR A 97 -3.24 -10.11 -1.21
C TYR A 97 -2.21 -9.29 -0.43
N LEU A 98 -1.78 -9.79 0.74
CA LEU A 98 -0.78 -9.14 1.58
C LEU A 98 0.54 -8.94 0.82
N VAL A 99 1.01 -9.96 0.10
CA VAL A 99 2.24 -9.87 -0.70
C VAL A 99 2.14 -8.76 -1.75
N GLY A 100 1.03 -8.69 -2.49
CA GLY A 100 0.81 -7.61 -3.45
C GLY A 100 0.73 -6.23 -2.78
N ALA A 101 0.10 -6.15 -1.61
CA ALA A 101 -0.02 -4.90 -0.85
C ALA A 101 1.31 -4.39 -0.31
N VAL A 102 2.16 -5.28 0.20
CA VAL A 102 3.48 -4.96 0.72
C VAL A 102 4.46 -4.67 -0.41
N ALA A 103 4.45 -5.44 -1.49
CA ALA A 103 5.30 -5.18 -2.65
C ALA A 103 5.06 -3.77 -3.22
N TYR A 104 3.80 -3.35 -3.31
CA TYR A 104 3.46 -2.01 -3.76
C TYR A 104 3.88 -0.93 -2.76
N ALA A 105 3.73 -1.20 -1.44
CA ALA A 105 4.21 -0.29 -0.39
C ALA A 105 5.72 -0.08 -0.48
N CYS A 106 6.49 -1.16 -0.64
CA CYS A 106 7.94 -1.10 -0.82
C CYS A 106 8.33 -0.29 -2.05
N ALA A 107 7.63 -0.47 -3.18
CA ALA A 107 7.90 0.30 -4.39
C ALA A 107 7.70 1.81 -4.17
N LEU A 108 6.62 2.21 -3.49
CA LEU A 108 6.38 3.61 -3.12
C LEU A 108 7.42 4.13 -2.12
N GLY A 109 7.80 3.32 -1.13
CA GLY A 109 8.82 3.68 -0.15
C GLY A 109 10.18 3.90 -0.79
N ILE A 110 10.62 2.98 -1.65
CA ILE A 110 11.88 3.08 -2.41
C ILE A 110 11.83 4.31 -3.34
N TRP A 111 10.74 4.50 -4.08
CA TRP A 111 10.56 5.69 -4.92
C TRP A 111 10.69 6.99 -4.11
N SER A 112 10.07 7.04 -2.93
CA SER A 112 10.16 8.20 -2.03
C SER A 112 11.61 8.44 -1.56
N VAL A 113 12.35 7.39 -1.20
CA VAL A 113 13.76 7.51 -0.82
C VAL A 113 14.61 8.02 -1.97
N VAL A 114 14.45 7.45 -3.17
CA VAL A 114 15.21 7.84 -4.36
C VAL A 114 14.93 9.29 -4.73
N VAL A 115 13.66 9.71 -4.72
CA VAL A 115 13.31 11.10 -4.99
C VAL A 115 13.89 12.03 -3.92
N LEU A 116 13.64 11.77 -2.63
CA LEU A 116 14.04 12.67 -1.55
C LEU A 116 15.56 12.79 -1.37
N LEU A 117 16.34 11.77 -1.72
CA LEU A 117 17.80 11.80 -1.58
C LEU A 117 18.52 12.10 -2.91
N GLY A 118 17.86 11.87 -4.05
CA GLY A 118 18.45 12.01 -5.39
C GLY A 118 18.16 13.33 -6.08
N THR A 119 17.20 14.12 -5.59
CA THR A 119 16.87 15.43 -6.16
C THR A 119 16.74 16.51 -5.11
N ASP A 120 16.94 17.77 -5.53
CA ASP A 120 16.66 18.97 -4.74
C ASP A 120 15.42 19.71 -5.26
N ASP A 121 14.65 19.12 -6.19
CA ASP A 121 13.45 19.72 -6.77
C ASP A 121 12.26 19.63 -5.78
N PRO A 122 11.74 20.78 -5.28
CA PRO A 122 10.66 20.77 -4.29
C PRO A 122 9.36 20.17 -4.82
N VAL A 123 9.09 20.29 -6.13
CA VAL A 123 7.87 19.73 -6.75
C VAL A 123 7.95 18.21 -6.75
N ALA A 124 9.12 17.64 -7.03
CA ALA A 124 9.33 16.20 -6.94
C ALA A 124 9.14 15.67 -5.51
N HIS A 125 9.66 16.38 -4.51
CA HIS A 125 9.46 16.05 -3.10
C HIS A 125 7.99 16.12 -2.69
N MET A 126 7.27 17.15 -3.12
CA MET A 126 5.83 17.28 -2.87
C MET A 126 5.04 16.14 -3.53
N LEU A 127 5.36 15.79 -4.77
CA LEU A 127 4.68 14.71 -5.50
C LEU A 127 4.90 13.36 -4.82
N CYS A 128 6.15 13.02 -4.48
CA CYS A 128 6.43 11.71 -3.89
C CYS A 128 5.81 11.56 -2.49
N THR A 129 5.91 12.57 -1.64
CA THR A 129 5.35 12.53 -0.28
C THR A 129 3.83 12.52 -0.28
N THR A 130 3.18 13.40 -1.06
CA THR A 130 1.71 13.49 -1.12
C THR A 130 1.09 12.21 -1.65
N VAL A 131 1.66 11.64 -2.71
CA VAL A 131 1.15 10.42 -3.33
C VAL A 131 1.36 9.22 -2.42
N THR A 132 2.52 9.09 -1.80
CA THR A 132 2.80 7.97 -0.88
C THR A 132 1.86 8.00 0.32
N ILE A 133 1.63 9.17 0.92
CA ILE A 133 0.68 9.33 2.03
C ILE A 133 -0.76 9.08 1.56
N GLY A 134 -1.16 9.66 0.43
CA GLY A 134 -2.51 9.50 -0.13
C GLY A 134 -2.83 8.04 -0.46
N TYR A 135 -1.89 7.32 -1.07
CA TYR A 135 -2.04 5.90 -1.36
C TYR A 135 -2.09 5.07 -0.07
N ALA A 136 -1.23 5.36 0.91
CA ALA A 136 -1.24 4.67 2.19
C ALA A 136 -2.55 4.88 2.97
N ALA A 137 -3.09 6.11 2.96
CA ALA A 137 -4.39 6.43 3.57
C ALA A 137 -5.55 5.70 2.86
N GLY A 138 -5.56 5.70 1.52
CA GLY A 138 -6.53 4.92 0.74
C GLY A 138 -6.40 3.42 1.00
N GLY A 139 -5.18 2.91 1.12
CA GLY A 139 -4.88 1.54 1.51
C GLY A 139 -5.40 1.19 2.90
N ALA A 140 -5.24 2.09 3.88
CA ALA A 140 -5.77 1.93 5.23
C ALA A 140 -7.30 1.89 5.23
N ALA A 141 -7.94 2.80 4.50
CA ALA A 141 -9.40 2.86 4.37
C ALA A 141 -9.99 1.61 3.69
N ARG A 142 -9.25 0.94 2.80
CA ARG A 142 -9.68 -0.30 2.15
C ARG A 142 -9.43 -1.55 2.98
N ASN A 143 -8.40 -1.51 3.84
CA ASN A 143 -7.95 -2.66 4.62
C ASN A 143 -8.29 -2.54 6.12
N TYR A 144 -9.25 -1.68 6.48
CA TYR A 144 -9.69 -1.47 7.87
C TYR A 144 -10.07 -2.75 8.61
N GLY A 145 -10.57 -3.76 7.88
CA GLY A 145 -10.91 -5.07 8.43
C GLY A 145 -9.71 -5.94 8.84
N ARG A 146 -8.51 -5.62 8.37
CA ARG A 146 -7.26 -6.35 8.63
C ARG A 146 -6.14 -5.37 9.03
N PRO A 147 -6.11 -4.92 10.31
CA PRO A 147 -5.16 -3.91 10.80
C PRO A 147 -3.69 -4.23 10.53
N TRP A 148 -3.32 -5.50 10.57
CA TRP A 148 -1.95 -5.95 10.29
C TRP A 148 -1.47 -5.57 8.87
N ILE A 149 -2.34 -5.71 7.86
CA ILE A 149 -2.02 -5.35 6.47
C ILE A 149 -1.80 -3.85 6.35
N VAL A 150 -2.62 -3.06 7.06
CA VAL A 150 -2.49 -1.60 7.12
C VAL A 150 -1.17 -1.19 7.75
N GLN A 151 -0.81 -1.80 8.88
CA GLN A 151 0.44 -1.52 9.59
C GLN A 151 1.66 -1.83 8.74
N LEU A 152 1.69 -2.99 8.07
CA LEU A 152 2.78 -3.34 7.17
C LEU A 152 2.86 -2.39 5.98
N HIS A 153 1.72 -2.07 5.35
CA HIS A 153 1.69 -1.13 4.24
C HIS A 153 2.25 0.24 4.64
N LEU A 154 1.81 0.79 5.77
CA LEU A 154 2.33 2.05 6.33
C LEU A 154 3.82 1.96 6.67
N LEU A 155 4.27 0.86 7.28
CA LEU A 155 5.66 0.68 7.65
C LEU A 155 6.58 0.67 6.41
N PHE A 156 6.18 -0.03 5.35
CA PHE A 156 6.99 -0.16 4.14
C PHE A 156 6.88 1.03 3.19
N SER A 157 5.76 1.77 3.19
CA SER A 157 5.63 2.99 2.39
C SER A 157 6.19 4.20 3.13
N CYS A 158 5.67 4.48 4.33
CA CYS A 158 5.99 5.69 5.07
C CYS A 158 7.29 5.56 5.87
N GLY A 159 7.68 4.37 6.31
CA GLY A 159 8.94 4.16 7.05
C GLY A 159 10.17 4.61 6.26
N PRO A 160 10.42 4.09 5.05
CA PRO A 160 11.53 4.53 4.21
C PRO A 160 11.47 6.03 3.87
N MET A 161 10.27 6.55 3.59
CA MET A 161 10.06 7.98 3.32
C MET A 161 10.44 8.85 4.54
N SER A 162 10.02 8.48 5.75
CA SER A 162 10.38 9.19 6.98
C SER A 162 11.88 9.15 7.24
N VAL A 163 12.54 8.01 7.01
CA VAL A 163 13.99 7.88 7.13
C VAL A 163 14.69 8.79 6.12
N ALA A 164 14.23 8.82 4.86
CA ALA A 164 14.79 9.70 3.83
C ALA A 164 14.64 11.18 4.20
N LEU A 165 13.47 11.60 4.71
CA LEU A 165 13.26 12.97 5.19
C LEU A 165 14.20 13.34 6.35
N LEU A 166 14.40 12.42 7.31
CA LEU A 166 15.32 12.63 8.43
C LEU A 166 16.77 12.79 7.96
N ILE A 167 17.20 12.02 6.95
CA ILE A 167 18.53 12.10 6.36
C ILE A 167 18.69 13.37 5.53
N HIS A 168 17.67 13.74 4.74
CA HIS A 168 17.69 14.94 3.91
C HIS A 168 17.83 16.21 4.76
N GLY A 169 17.38 16.17 6.03
CA GLY A 169 18.09 16.87 7.10
C GLY A 169 18.18 18.39 6.95
N ASN A 170 17.11 19.04 6.49
CA ASN A 170 16.97 20.49 6.61
C ASN A 170 15.86 20.80 7.63
N PRO A 171 16.12 21.54 8.72
CA PRO A 171 15.12 21.75 9.76
C PRO A 171 13.83 22.39 9.27
N TYR A 172 13.87 23.24 8.23
CA TYR A 172 12.71 23.90 7.61
C TYR A 172 13.06 24.34 6.19
#